data_AF-A0A922LXH7-F1
#
_entry.id   AF-A0A922LXH7-F1
#
_cell.length_a   1.000
_cell.length_b   1.000
_cell.length_c   1.000
_cell.angle_alpha   90.00
_cell.angle_beta   90.00
_cell.angle_gamma   90.00
#
_symmetry.space_group_name_H-M   'P 1'
#
loop_
_entity.id
_entity.type
_entity.pdbx_description
1 polymer ?
#
loop_
_entity_poly.entity_id
_entity_poly.type
_entity_poly.pdbx_seq_one_letter_code
_entity_poly.pdbx_strand_id
1 'polypeptide(L)'
;MAVDVHKEVSPAKFIDRIDINNEDYIRELLRPPDIKEDVKLMQERSRVSLILRSAYFRKELEKIVASSLKSGCLNSNVIALKQIVEYLTPQTRLGSSAFTRGATVPVVPINDLRAVQLGSYVKGERLIRCKLASVYRLVDIFGWNTGINNHITVSYITCHDLPCIANIVCLCKCLY
;
A
#
# COMPACT_ATOMS: atom_id res chain seq x y z
N MET A 1 3.07 -6.44 -68.41
CA MET A 1 1.92 -7.35 -68.30
C MET A 1 1.07 -6.87 -67.14
N ALA A 2 -0.11 -6.35 -67.42
CA ALA A 2 -1.06 -5.90 -66.41
C ALA A 2 -1.61 -7.12 -65.66
N VAL A 3 -1.67 -7.04 -64.33
CA VAL A 3 -2.39 -8.01 -63.50
C VAL A 3 -3.61 -7.29 -62.94
N ASP A 4 -4.66 -7.28 -63.75
CA ASP A 4 -6.03 -7.03 -63.29
C ASP A 4 -6.56 -8.32 -62.69
N VAL A 5 -6.77 -8.36 -61.38
CA VAL A 5 -7.74 -9.28 -60.77
C VAL A 5 -8.42 -8.54 -59.61
N HIS A 6 -9.44 -7.76 -59.96
CA HIS A 6 -10.56 -7.51 -59.06
C HIS A 6 -11.12 -8.85 -58.58
N LYS A 7 -10.72 -9.28 -57.37
CA LYS A 7 -11.36 -10.42 -56.71
C LYS A 7 -12.51 -9.89 -55.88
N GLU A 8 -13.66 -9.74 -56.53
CA GLU A 8 -14.93 -9.58 -55.85
C GLU A 8 -15.13 -10.75 -54.87
N VAL A 9 -15.11 -10.44 -53.58
CA VAL A 9 -15.45 -11.41 -52.54
C VAL A 9 -16.97 -11.51 -52.53
N SER A 10 -17.47 -12.50 -53.28
CA SER A 10 -18.86 -12.93 -53.22
C SER A 10 -19.30 -13.17 -51.76
N PRO A 11 -20.42 -12.59 -51.29
CA PRO A 11 -20.87 -12.70 -49.89
C PRO A 11 -21.20 -14.14 -49.46
N ALA A 12 -21.34 -15.05 -50.42
CA ALA A 12 -21.63 -16.47 -50.19
C ALA A 12 -20.47 -17.26 -49.53
N LYS A 13 -19.24 -16.73 -49.49
CA LYS A 13 -18.06 -17.49 -48.98
C LYS A 13 -17.77 -17.29 -47.49
N PHE A 14 -18.52 -16.41 -46.81
CA PHE A 14 -18.33 -16.17 -45.38
C PHE A 14 -19.02 -17.24 -44.52
N ILE A 15 -20.16 -17.75 -44.99
CA ILE A 15 -21.03 -18.66 -44.23
C ILE A 15 -20.42 -20.07 -44.17
N ASP A 16 -19.75 -20.52 -45.24
CA ASP A 16 -19.13 -21.86 -45.34
C ASP A 16 -17.90 -22.11 -44.45
N ARG A 17 -17.44 -21.10 -43.69
CA ARG A 17 -16.27 -21.24 -42.78
C ARG A 17 -16.63 -21.35 -41.31
N ILE A 18 -17.90 -21.15 -40.97
CA ILE A 18 -18.36 -21.16 -39.58
C ILE A 18 -18.82 -22.58 -39.29
N ASP A 19 -17.97 -23.36 -38.61
CA ASP A 19 -18.37 -24.65 -38.07
C ASP A 19 -19.41 -24.42 -36.95
N ILE A 20 -20.66 -24.73 -37.26
CA ILE A 20 -21.82 -24.54 -36.38
C ILE A 20 -21.68 -25.38 -35.10
N ASN A 21 -20.86 -26.44 -35.11
CA ASN A 21 -20.59 -27.28 -33.96
C ASN A 21 -19.33 -26.87 -33.17
N ASN A 22 -18.65 -25.79 -33.55
CA ASN A 22 -17.47 -25.32 -32.83
C ASN A 22 -17.87 -24.86 -31.42
N GLU A 23 -17.28 -25.49 -30.41
CA GLU A 23 -17.63 -25.29 -29.01
C GLU A 23 -17.42 -23.82 -28.57
N ASP A 24 -16.43 -23.12 -29.15
CA ASP A 24 -16.15 -21.73 -28.82
C ASP A 24 -17.21 -20.76 -29.41
N TYR A 25 -17.78 -21.09 -30.58
CA TYR A 25 -18.88 -20.32 -31.18
C TYR A 25 -20.17 -20.46 -30.37
N ILE A 26 -20.48 -21.69 -29.93
CA ILE A 26 -21.62 -21.98 -29.06
C ILE A 26 -21.47 -21.25 -27.71
N ARG A 27 -20.25 -21.26 -27.13
CA ARG A 27 -19.93 -20.51 -25.90
C ARG A 27 -20.08 -19.00 -26.07
N GLU A 28 -19.72 -18.44 -27.22
CA GLU A 28 -19.88 -17.01 -27.53
C GLU A 28 -21.36 -16.60 -27.67
N LEU A 29 -22.21 -17.50 -28.19
CA LEU A 29 -23.66 -17.29 -28.31
C LEU A 29 -24.37 -17.38 -26.94
N LEU A 30 -23.94 -18.29 -26.08
CA LEU A 30 -24.53 -18.53 -24.76
C LEU A 30 -24.04 -17.54 -23.69
N ARG A 31 -23.01 -16.73 -23.98
CA ARG A 31 -22.43 -15.79 -23.02
C ARG A 31 -23.41 -14.64 -22.72
N PRO A 32 -23.77 -14.39 -21.45
CA PRO A 32 -24.57 -13.22 -21.05
C PRO A 32 -23.94 -11.89 -21.49
N PRO A 33 -24.75 -10.84 -21.75
CA PRO A 33 -24.26 -9.54 -22.25
C PRO A 33 -23.14 -8.92 -21.41
N ASP A 34 -23.28 -8.90 -20.08
CA ASP A 34 -22.31 -8.30 -19.17
C ASP A 34 -20.94 -9.01 -19.25
N ILE A 35 -20.95 -10.34 -19.29
CA ILE A 35 -19.73 -11.16 -19.38
C ILE A 35 -19.07 -10.99 -20.75
N LYS A 36 -19.87 -10.77 -21.81
CA LYS A 36 -19.35 -10.54 -23.16
C LYS A 36 -18.61 -9.21 -23.28
N GLU A 37 -19.13 -8.18 -22.64
CA GLU A 37 -18.45 -6.89 -22.53
C GLU A 37 -17.16 -7.01 -21.72
N ASP A 38 -17.21 -7.69 -20.57
CA ASP A 38 -16.02 -7.91 -19.74
C ASP A 38 -14.92 -8.67 -20.49
N VAL A 39 -15.25 -9.77 -21.18
CA VAL A 39 -14.26 -10.53 -21.98
C VAL A 39 -13.66 -9.66 -23.07
N LYS A 40 -14.46 -8.80 -23.72
CA LYS A 40 -13.97 -7.85 -24.73
C LYS A 40 -13.00 -6.84 -24.12
N LEU A 41 -13.35 -6.24 -22.98
CA LEU A 41 -12.48 -5.30 -22.26
C LEU A 41 -11.19 -5.98 -21.76
N MET A 42 -11.28 -7.23 -21.30
CA MET A 42 -10.11 -8.05 -20.95
C MET A 42 -9.22 -8.31 -22.17
N GLN A 43 -9.81 -8.59 -23.33
CA GLN A 43 -9.08 -8.82 -24.58
C GLN A 43 -8.41 -7.55 -25.10
N GLU A 44 -9.10 -6.40 -25.03
CA GLU A 44 -8.54 -5.08 -25.36
C GLU A 44 -7.35 -4.72 -24.46
N ARG A 45 -7.42 -5.07 -23.17
CA ARG A 45 -6.35 -4.85 -22.18
C ARG A 45 -5.28 -5.95 -22.15
N SER A 46 -5.43 -7.02 -22.94
CA SER A 46 -4.51 -8.17 -22.94
C SER A 46 -3.06 -7.79 -23.23
N ARG A 47 -2.85 -6.85 -24.17
CA ARG A 47 -1.51 -6.33 -24.52
C ARG A 47 -0.85 -5.64 -23.33
N VAL A 48 -1.60 -4.83 -22.58
CA VAL A 48 -1.11 -4.14 -21.38
C VAL A 48 -0.71 -5.16 -20.31
N SER A 49 -1.56 -6.17 -20.09
CA SER A 49 -1.23 -7.25 -19.15
C SER A 49 0.02 -8.03 -19.56
N LEU A 50 0.24 -8.26 -20.85
CA LEU A 50 1.41 -8.95 -21.36
C LEU A 50 2.68 -8.13 -21.12
N ILE A 51 2.63 -6.82 -21.37
CA ILE A 51 3.74 -5.90 -21.12
C ILE A 51 4.10 -5.84 -19.62
N LEU A 52 3.10 -5.68 -18.74
CA LEU A 52 3.31 -5.62 -17.28
C LEU A 52 3.84 -6.94 -16.69
N ARG A 53 3.51 -8.08 -17.30
CA ARG A 53 4.04 -9.40 -16.91
C ARG A 53 5.41 -9.70 -17.50
N SER A 54 5.89 -8.91 -18.46
CA SER A 54 7.16 -9.19 -19.11
C SER A 54 8.34 -8.89 -18.17
N ALA A 55 9.22 -9.87 -18.01
CA ALA A 55 10.39 -9.75 -17.14
C ALA A 55 11.40 -8.71 -17.63
N TYR A 56 11.46 -8.48 -18.95
CA TYR A 56 12.33 -7.48 -19.57
C TYR A 56 11.89 -6.06 -19.22
N PHE A 57 10.60 -5.75 -19.39
CA PHE A 57 10.04 -4.45 -19.05
C PHE A 57 10.24 -4.11 -17.57
N ARG A 58 10.00 -5.08 -16.67
CA ARG A 58 10.26 -4.90 -15.24
C ARG A 58 11.72 -4.54 -14.95
N LYS A 59 12.68 -5.24 -15.57
CA LYS A 59 14.12 -4.95 -15.40
C LYS A 59 14.51 -3.59 -15.94
N GLU A 60 13.96 -3.16 -17.08
CA GLU A 60 14.20 -1.81 -17.61
C GLU A 60 13.63 -0.73 -16.69
N LEU A 61 12.41 -0.93 -16.17
CA LEU A 61 11.83 -0.01 -15.18
C LEU A 61 12.68 0.08 -13.91
N GLU A 62 13.13 -1.05 -13.38
CA GLU A 62 14.03 -1.08 -12.21
C GLU A 62 15.34 -0.32 -12.49
N LYS A 63 15.89 -0.43 -13.71
CA LYS A 63 17.08 0.32 -14.13
C LYS A 63 16.83 1.83 -14.23
N ILE A 64 15.68 2.24 -14.78
CA ILE A 64 15.30 3.66 -14.89
C ILE A 64 15.06 4.24 -13.50
N VAL A 65 14.34 3.54 -12.62
CA VAL A 65 14.11 3.98 -11.24
C VAL A 65 15.44 4.09 -10.48
N ALA A 66 16.34 3.10 -10.64
CA ALA A 66 17.66 3.13 -10.02
C ALA A 66 18.53 4.28 -10.54
N SER A 67 18.48 4.60 -11.84
CA SER A 67 19.22 5.72 -12.41
C SER A 67 18.64 7.07 -11.96
N SER A 68 17.32 7.22 -11.91
CA SER A 68 16.65 8.41 -11.37
C SER A 68 16.97 8.61 -9.87
N LEU A 69 17.03 7.53 -9.09
CA LEU A 69 17.44 7.59 -7.67
C LEU A 69 18.90 8.03 -7.52
N LYS A 70 19.80 7.52 -8.36
CA LYS A 70 21.22 7.89 -8.35
C LYS A 70 21.46 9.32 -8.85
N SER A 71 20.65 9.79 -9.79
CA SER A 71 20.73 11.14 -10.35
C SER A 71 20.11 12.24 -9.47
N GLY A 72 19.44 11.88 -8.37
CA GLY A 72 18.84 12.83 -7.41
C GLY A 72 17.57 13.54 -7.90
N CYS A 73 17.18 13.36 -9.16
CA CYS A 73 15.94 13.90 -9.73
C CYS A 73 14.88 12.79 -9.78
N LEU A 74 14.31 12.50 -8.61
CA LEU A 74 13.10 11.68 -8.55
C LEU A 74 11.89 12.60 -8.76
N ASN A 75 10.98 12.20 -9.64
CA ASN A 75 9.67 12.83 -9.74
C ASN A 75 8.94 12.69 -8.39
N SER A 76 8.27 13.77 -7.96
CA SER A 76 7.54 13.88 -6.69
C SER A 76 6.62 12.68 -6.42
N ASN A 77 5.96 12.17 -7.47
CA ASN A 77 5.05 11.03 -7.39
C ASN A 77 5.75 9.72 -6.98
N VAL A 78 6.97 9.46 -7.46
CA VAL A 78 7.72 8.24 -7.09
C VAL A 78 8.31 8.37 -5.68
N ILE A 79 8.70 9.59 -5.27
CA ILE A 79 9.07 9.85 -3.87
C ILE A 79 7.88 9.58 -2.95
N ALA A 80 6.69 10.07 -3.28
CA ALA A 80 5.48 9.86 -2.49
C ALA A 80 5.12 8.36 -2.40
N LEU A 81 5.21 7.62 -3.51
CA LEU A 81 4.99 6.16 -3.51
C LEU A 81 6.03 5.43 -2.64
N LYS A 82 7.30 5.83 -2.70
CA LYS A 82 8.36 5.29 -1.84
C LYS A 82 8.05 5.54 -0.36
N GLN A 83 7.62 6.75 -0.01
CA GLN A 83 7.24 7.10 1.37
C GLN A 83 6.03 6.27 1.85
N ILE A 84 5.03 6.04 0.99
CA ILE A 84 3.87 5.21 1.32
C ILE A 84 4.29 3.75 1.51
N VAL A 85 5.14 3.21 0.64
CA VAL A 85 5.67 1.85 0.78
C VAL A 85 6.52 1.72 2.05
N GLU A 86 7.36 2.71 2.36
CA GLU A 86 8.14 2.74 3.61
C GLU A 86 7.23 2.84 4.84
N TYR A 87 6.11 3.55 4.76
CA TYR A 87 5.11 3.64 5.84
C TYR A 87 4.33 2.34 6.04
N LEU A 88 3.99 1.64 4.95
CA LEU A 88 3.17 0.42 4.96
C LEU A 88 4.01 -0.86 5.13
N THR A 89 5.34 -0.79 4.97
CA THR A 89 6.23 -1.94 5.15
C THR A 89 6.89 -1.86 6.52
N PRO A 90 6.44 -2.60 7.54
CA PRO A 90 6.96 -2.52 8.91
C PRO A 90 8.38 -3.09 9.09
N GLN A 91 9.11 -3.37 8.00
CA GLN A 91 10.35 -4.15 8.02
C GLN A 91 11.64 -3.38 7.78
N THR A 92 11.62 -2.06 7.53
CA THR A 92 12.89 -1.33 7.45
C THR A 92 12.80 0.08 8.01
N ARG A 93 13.58 0.28 9.08
CA ARG A 93 14.11 1.56 9.60
C ARG A 93 13.29 2.25 10.70
N LEU A 94 13.34 1.69 11.91
CA LEU A 94 13.87 2.54 12.98
C LEU A 94 15.35 2.72 12.66
N GLY A 95 15.72 3.92 12.20
CA GLY A 95 17.06 4.21 11.70
C GLY A 95 18.15 3.78 12.69
N SER A 96 19.27 3.31 12.13
CA SER A 96 20.68 3.29 12.60
C SER A 96 21.04 3.44 14.08
N SER A 97 20.14 3.22 15.04
CA SER A 97 20.47 3.08 16.44
C SER A 97 20.90 1.63 16.64
N ALA A 98 22.05 1.44 17.27
CA ALA A 98 22.58 0.13 17.63
C ALA A 98 21.67 -0.68 18.58
N PHE A 99 20.48 -0.18 18.90
CA PHE A 99 19.58 -0.68 19.92
C PHE A 99 18.58 -1.74 19.43
N THR A 100 18.40 -1.91 18.11
CA THR A 100 17.39 -2.82 17.54
C THR A 100 17.96 -4.10 16.92
N ARG A 101 19.27 -4.36 17.03
CA ARG A 101 19.89 -5.55 16.41
C ARG A 101 19.37 -6.90 16.95
N GLY A 102 18.57 -6.90 18.02
CA GLY A 102 17.96 -8.11 18.59
C GLY A 102 16.43 -8.16 18.57
N ALA A 103 15.74 -7.09 18.14
CA ALA A 103 14.28 -7.05 18.19
C ALA A 103 13.71 -7.30 16.78
N THR A 104 13.32 -8.54 16.52
CA THR A 104 12.62 -8.98 15.31
C THR A 104 11.13 -8.59 15.29
N VAL A 105 10.70 -7.72 16.21
CA VAL A 105 9.30 -7.36 16.37
C VAL A 105 8.97 -6.24 15.38
N PRO A 106 7.95 -6.41 14.50
CA PRO A 106 7.54 -5.35 13.58
C PRO A 106 7.11 -4.12 14.38
N VAL A 107 7.75 -2.98 14.10
CA VAL A 107 7.38 -1.69 14.71
C VAL A 107 6.09 -1.23 14.05
N VAL A 108 4.96 -1.59 14.63
CA VAL A 108 3.63 -1.12 14.18
C VAL A 108 3.49 0.36 14.60
N PRO A 109 3.20 1.29 13.66
CA PRO A 109 2.93 2.67 14.02
C PRO A 109 1.72 2.71 14.96
N ILE A 110 1.94 3.24 16.17
CA ILE A 110 0.93 3.25 17.23
C ILE A 110 0.00 4.44 17.00
N ASN A 111 -1.12 4.17 16.33
CA ASN A 111 -2.23 5.11 16.26
C ASN A 111 -3.25 4.81 17.35
N ASP A 112 -3.08 5.45 18.50
CA ASP A 112 -3.97 5.32 19.66
C ASP A 112 -5.39 5.86 19.39
N LEU A 113 -5.53 6.74 18.38
CA LEU A 113 -6.79 7.40 18.07
C LEU A 113 -7.50 6.71 16.90
N ARG A 114 -8.64 6.08 17.20
CA ARG A 114 -9.57 5.60 16.17
C ARG A 114 -10.14 6.79 15.40
N ALA A 115 -10.40 6.62 14.10
CA ALA A 115 -10.84 7.69 13.19
C ALA A 115 -12.06 8.50 13.70
N VAL A 116 -12.95 7.88 14.48
CA VAL A 116 -14.13 8.51 15.09
C VAL A 116 -13.76 9.57 16.14
N GLN A 117 -12.60 9.43 16.78
CA GLN A 117 -12.11 10.30 17.87
C GLN A 117 -11.22 11.44 17.35
N LEU A 118 -10.97 11.50 16.03
CA LEU A 118 -10.17 12.54 15.40
C LEU A 118 -10.90 13.89 15.29
N GLY A 119 -12.15 14.01 15.74
CA GLY A 119 -12.87 15.29 15.83
C GLY A 119 -12.87 15.90 17.23
N SER A 120 -12.70 15.08 18.28
CA SER A 120 -13.01 15.47 19.66
C SER A 120 -11.84 16.09 20.43
N TYR A 121 -10.59 15.80 20.04
CA TYR A 121 -9.39 16.20 20.81
C TYR A 121 -8.63 17.34 20.14
N VAL A 122 -8.01 18.22 20.93
CA VAL A 122 -7.12 19.28 20.41
C VAL A 122 -5.83 18.66 19.88
N LYS A 123 -5.21 19.26 18.85
CA LYS A 123 -3.97 18.73 18.20
C LYS A 123 -2.87 18.38 19.20
N GLY A 124 -2.67 19.19 20.24
CA GLY A 124 -1.68 18.95 21.29
C GLY A 124 -2.00 17.73 22.15
N GLU A 125 -3.25 17.58 22.56
CA GLU A 125 -3.72 16.42 23.33
C GLU A 125 -3.56 15.12 22.53
N ARG A 126 -3.88 15.14 21.22
CA ARG A 126 -3.71 13.96 20.35
C ARG A 126 -2.27 13.47 20.33
N LEU A 127 -1.33 14.39 20.16
CA LEU A 127 0.09 14.07 20.11
C LEU A 127 0.55 13.42 21.42
N ILE A 128 0.08 13.96 22.54
CA ILE A 128 0.45 13.48 23.87
C ILE A 128 -0.14 12.09 24.15
N ARG A 129 -1.38 11.81 23.74
CA ARG A 129 -1.98 10.47 23.82
C ARG A 129 -1.20 9.44 23.01
N CYS A 130 -0.86 9.76 21.76
CA CYS A 130 -0.04 8.87 20.93
C CYS A 130 1.35 8.61 21.56
N LYS A 131 1.98 9.65 22.14
CA LYS A 131 3.23 9.49 22.88
C LYS A 131 3.06 8.58 24.10
N LEU A 132 2.01 8.77 24.89
CA LEU A 132 1.72 7.94 26.05
C LEU A 132 1.51 6.46 25.67
N ALA A 133 0.68 6.20 24.65
CA ALA A 133 0.46 4.85 24.11
C ALA A 133 1.76 4.21 23.60
N SER A 134 2.65 5.01 23.00
CA SER A 134 3.97 4.54 22.56
C SER A 134 4.84 4.12 23.75
N VAL A 135 4.80 4.87 24.85
CA VAL A 135 5.54 4.53 26.07
C VAL A 135 5.03 3.21 26.67
N TYR A 136 3.71 3.00 26.75
CA TYR A 136 3.16 1.73 27.23
C TYR A 136 3.63 0.53 26.39
N ARG A 137 3.71 0.68 25.06
CA ARG A 137 4.27 -0.36 24.17
C ARG A 137 5.75 -0.62 24.40
N LEU A 138 6.54 0.42 24.67
CA LEU A 138 7.96 0.25 25.00
C LEU A 138 8.12 -0.52 26.33
N VAL A 139 7.37 -0.14 27.37
CA VAL A 139 7.40 -0.82 28.68
C VAL A 139 7.06 -2.31 28.54
N ASP A 140 6.07 -2.64 27.70
CA ASP A 140 5.66 -4.02 27.40
C ASP A 140 6.79 -4.80 26.68
N ILE A 141 7.41 -4.22 25.65
CA ILE A 141 8.53 -4.84 24.91
C ILE A 141 9.75 -5.10 25.80
N PHE A 142 10.08 -4.18 26.72
CA PHE A 142 11.20 -4.35 27.65
C PHE A 142 10.87 -5.20 28.88
N GLY A 143 9.62 -5.65 29.02
CA GLY A 143 9.20 -6.41 30.19
C GLY A 143 9.30 -5.64 31.51
N TRP A 144 9.29 -4.30 31.45
CA TRP A 144 9.27 -3.44 32.66
C TRP A 144 7.92 -3.45 33.36
N ASN A 145 6.93 -4.13 32.77
CA ASN A 145 5.61 -4.25 33.31
C ASN A 145 5.54 -5.35 34.39
N THR A 146 5.39 -4.94 35.64
CA THR A 146 5.14 -5.78 36.83
C THR A 146 3.65 -6.11 37.06
N GLY A 147 2.83 -6.22 35.99
CA GLY A 147 1.41 -6.60 36.06
C GLY A 147 0.43 -5.49 35.65
N ILE A 148 -0.80 -5.49 36.20
CA ILE A 148 -1.86 -4.53 35.82
C ILE A 148 -1.80 -3.19 36.59
N ASN A 149 -0.92 -3.08 37.59
CA ASN A 149 -0.87 -1.95 38.52
C ASN A 149 0.07 -0.82 38.07
N ASN A 150 0.58 -0.87 36.84
CA ASN A 150 1.46 0.15 36.32
C ASN A 150 0.68 1.26 35.64
N HIS A 151 0.83 2.46 36.19
CA HIS A 151 0.15 3.65 35.70
C HIS A 151 1.19 4.68 35.28
N ILE A 152 1.22 4.92 33.97
CA ILE A 152 1.96 6.02 33.36
C ILE A 152 0.97 7.15 33.18
N THR A 153 1.24 8.26 33.85
CA THR A 153 0.41 9.46 33.78
C THR A 153 1.16 10.58 33.11
N VAL A 154 0.40 11.45 32.47
CA VAL A 154 0.91 12.57 31.71
C VAL A 154 -0.03 13.74 31.96
N SER A 155 0.53 14.87 32.34
CA SER A 155 -0.21 16.11 32.51
C SER A 155 -0.14 16.90 31.22
N TYR A 156 -1.31 17.27 30.68
CA TYR A 156 -1.42 18.18 29.56
C TYR A 156 -1.89 19.54 30.06
N ILE A 157 -1.05 20.57 29.87
CA ILE A 157 -1.39 21.96 30.21
C ILE A 157 -1.71 22.68 28.90
N THR A 158 -2.94 23.14 28.76
CA THR A 158 -3.36 23.99 27.63
C THR A 158 -2.96 25.44 27.89
N CYS A 159 -1.70 25.79 27.63
CA CYS A 159 -1.37 27.20 27.41
C CYS A 159 -1.60 27.51 25.93
N HIS A 160 -2.35 28.58 25.66
CA HIS A 160 -2.48 29.13 24.31
C HIS A 160 -1.08 29.28 23.68
N ASP A 161 -0.85 28.53 22.60
CA ASP A 161 0.25 28.68 21.63
C ASP A 161 1.67 28.15 21.93
N LEU A 162 1.91 27.32 22.95
CA LEU A 162 3.14 26.48 22.96
C LEU A 162 2.89 25.05 23.45
N PRO A 163 3.53 24.03 22.84
CA PRO A 163 3.52 22.67 23.37
C PRO A 163 4.38 22.63 24.63
N CYS A 164 3.79 23.02 25.75
CA CYS A 164 4.44 22.97 27.05
C CYS A 164 4.72 21.51 27.45
N ILE A 165 5.93 21.31 27.96
CA ILE A 165 6.58 20.08 28.40
C ILE A 165 5.59 19.09 29.04
N ALA A 166 5.44 17.90 28.43
CA ALA A 166 4.76 16.77 29.05
C ALA A 166 5.75 16.08 29.98
N ASN A 167 5.64 16.33 31.28
CA ASN A 167 6.33 15.51 32.27
C ASN A 167 5.62 14.16 32.35
N ILE A 168 6.32 13.10 31.95
CA ILE A 168 5.86 11.72 32.13
C ILE A 168 6.28 11.30 33.53
N VAL A 169 5.29 11.09 34.41
CA VAL A 169 5.54 10.51 35.73
C VAL A 169 5.11 9.05 35.67
N CYS A 170 6.07 8.15 35.78
CA CYS A 170 5.81 6.72 35.94
C CYS A 170 5.69 6.43 37.43
N LEU A 171 4.47 6.24 37.94
CA LEU A 171 4.28 5.68 39.26
C LEU A 171 4.28 4.15 39.15
N CYS A 172 5.47 3.56 39.18
CA CYS A 172 5.58 2.19 39.70
C CYS A 172 5.43 2.29 41.22
N LYS A 173 4.21 2.09 41.74
CA LYS A 173 4.07 1.73 43.15
C LYS A 173 4.71 0.36 43.32
N CYS A 174 6.00 0.33 43.63
CA CYS A 174 6.63 -0.82 44.26
C CYS A 174 6.00 -0.97 45.65
N LEU A 175 4.85 -1.65 45.72
CA LEU A 175 4.42 -2.30 46.95
C LEU A 175 5.39 -3.46 47.18
N TYR A 176 6.40 -3.21 48.00
CA TYR A 176 6.99 -4.24 48.86
C TYR A 176 6.20 -4.26 50.16
#